data_AF-J0DDP9-F1
#
_entry.id   AF-J0DDP9-F1
#
_cell.length_a   1.000
_cell.length_b   1.000
_cell.length_c   1.000
_cell.angle_alpha   90.00
_cell.angle_beta   90.00
_cell.angle_gamma   90.00
#
_symmetry.space_group_name_H-M   'P 1'
#
loop_
_entity.id
_entity.type
_entity.pdbx_description
1 polymer ?
#
loop_
_entity_poly.entity_id
_entity_poly.type
_entity_poly.pdbx_seq_one_letter_code
_entity_poly.pdbx_strand_id
1 'polypeptide(L)'
;DGMAKEYPKTNVVVCHTDHEAHFDGQEGVDWAHTHFEIDIQLGGTIGYEVYVGGSGTFKRKGDGGYINWGWYVSVPGPEEAQFADDAHRAGVLAKDAEEDGSLLTFAKQE
;
A
#
# COMPACT_ATOMS: atom_id res chain seq x y z
N ASP A 1 -1.75 11.05 -13.12
CA ASP A 1 -1.99 9.80 -12.35
C ASP A 1 -3.44 9.32 -12.56
N GLY A 2 -3.74 8.73 -13.72
CA GLY A 2 -5.12 8.32 -14.04
C GLY A 2 -5.73 7.32 -13.07
N MET A 3 -4.92 6.40 -12.52
CA MET A 3 -5.38 5.31 -11.66
C MET A 3 -6.03 5.80 -10.36
N ALA A 4 -5.41 6.76 -9.65
CA ALA A 4 -5.98 7.30 -8.41
C ALA A 4 -7.28 8.09 -8.67
N LYS A 5 -7.42 8.69 -9.86
CA LYS A 5 -8.64 9.41 -10.26
C LYS A 5 -9.76 8.48 -10.70
N GLU A 6 -9.40 7.38 -11.37
CA GLU A 6 -10.35 6.38 -11.88
C GLU A 6 -10.80 5.41 -10.77
N TYR A 7 -9.93 5.12 -9.80
CA TYR A 7 -10.16 4.20 -8.69
C TYR A 7 -9.82 4.86 -7.34
N PRO A 8 -10.56 5.91 -6.93
CA PRO A 8 -10.23 6.70 -5.74
C PRO A 8 -10.31 5.91 -4.44
N LYS A 9 -11.07 4.80 -4.42
CA LYS A 9 -11.30 3.93 -3.27
C LYS A 9 -10.39 2.72 -3.21
N THR A 10 -9.33 2.71 -4.00
CA THR A 10 -8.46 1.56 -4.17
C THR A 10 -7.06 1.89 -3.69
N ASN A 11 -6.59 1.08 -2.75
CA ASN A 11 -5.20 1.09 -2.30
C ASN A 11 -4.41 0.08 -3.12
N VAL A 12 -3.14 0.41 -3.40
CA VAL A 12 -2.20 -0.47 -4.10
C VAL A 12 -0.95 -0.63 -3.23
N VAL A 13 -0.55 -1.88 -2.97
CA VAL A 13 0.70 -2.20 -2.28
C VAL A 13 1.53 -3.09 -3.18
N VAL A 14 2.81 -2.76 -3.30
CA VAL A 14 3.80 -3.58 -4.01
C VAL A 14 4.94 -3.89 -3.04
N CYS A 15 5.26 -5.16 -2.86
CA CYS A 15 6.29 -5.61 -1.91
C CYS A 15 7.10 -6.78 -2.48
N HIS A 16 8.42 -6.77 -2.29
CA HIS A 16 9.30 -7.88 -2.69
C HIS A 16 9.93 -8.63 -1.51
N THR A 17 9.70 -8.15 -0.28
CA THR A 17 10.23 -8.76 0.95
C THR A 17 9.15 -9.55 1.66
N ASP A 18 9.53 -10.35 2.66
CA ASP A 18 8.57 -11.07 3.51
C ASP A 18 7.55 -10.12 4.16
N HIS A 19 6.28 -10.54 4.18
CA HIS A 19 5.16 -9.74 4.66
C HIS A 19 3.92 -10.61 4.98
N GLU A 20 2.96 -9.98 5.64
CA GLU A 20 1.60 -10.48 5.85
C GLU A 20 0.62 -9.47 5.27
N ALA A 21 -0.42 -9.96 4.59
CA ALA A 21 -1.47 -9.14 4.00
C ALA A 21 -2.85 -9.68 4.40
N HIS A 22 -3.70 -8.80 4.90
CA HIS A 22 -5.07 -9.12 5.28
C HIS A 22 -6.00 -8.03 4.75
N PHE A 23 -6.67 -8.29 3.62
CA PHE A 23 -7.66 -7.39 3.05
C PHE A 23 -9.08 -7.84 3.42
N ASP A 24 -9.96 -6.85 3.63
CA ASP A 24 -11.36 -7.11 3.94
C ASP A 24 -12.11 -7.63 2.70
N GLY A 25 -13.04 -8.56 2.93
CA GLY A 25 -13.90 -9.12 1.88
C GLY A 25 -13.30 -10.33 1.16
N GLN A 26 -13.78 -10.58 -0.05
CA GLN A 26 -13.45 -11.77 -0.85
C GLN A 26 -12.40 -11.44 -1.93
N GLU A 27 -11.35 -12.26 -2.01
CA GLU A 27 -10.36 -12.18 -3.07
C GLU A 27 -10.99 -12.42 -4.46
N GLY A 28 -10.59 -11.62 -5.44
CA GLY A 28 -11.17 -11.58 -6.78
C GLY A 28 -12.46 -10.76 -6.89
N VAL A 29 -12.98 -10.24 -5.78
CA VAL A 29 -14.19 -9.38 -5.74
C VAL A 29 -13.87 -8.04 -5.09
N ASP A 30 -13.48 -8.05 -3.82
CA ASP A 30 -13.22 -6.85 -3.01
C ASP A 30 -11.75 -6.44 -3.03
N TRP A 31 -10.86 -7.42 -3.24
CA TRP A 31 -9.43 -7.23 -3.37
C TRP A 31 -8.82 -8.27 -4.31
N ALA A 32 -7.60 -8.02 -4.79
CA ALA A 32 -6.86 -8.94 -5.66
C ALA A 32 -5.37 -8.96 -5.27
N HIS A 33 -4.75 -10.11 -5.50
CA HIS A 33 -3.32 -10.33 -5.32
C HIS A 33 -2.72 -10.98 -6.57
N THR A 34 -1.53 -10.53 -6.95
CA THR A 34 -0.75 -11.19 -8.00
C THR A 34 0.74 -11.16 -7.65
N HIS A 35 1.41 -12.25 -7.99
CA HIS A 35 2.86 -12.39 -7.95
C HIS A 35 3.43 -12.18 -9.36
N PHE A 36 4.45 -11.35 -9.50
CA PHE A 36 5.18 -11.21 -10.77
C PHE A 36 6.69 -11.20 -10.57
N GLU A 37 7.39 -11.88 -11.48
CA GLU A 37 8.84 -12.00 -11.48
C GLU A 37 9.43 -11.04 -12.52
N ILE A 38 10.39 -10.21 -12.11
CA ILE A 38 11.19 -9.38 -13.01
C ILE A 38 12.53 -10.07 -13.23
N ASP A 39 12.85 -10.39 -14.49
CA ASP A 39 14.18 -10.85 -14.88
C ASP A 39 15.19 -9.70 -14.75
N ILE A 40 16.19 -9.88 -13.90
CA ILE A 40 17.32 -8.97 -13.79
C ILE A 40 18.42 -9.45 -14.72
N GLN A 41 18.76 -8.62 -15.73
CA GLN A 41 19.73 -8.92 -16.81
C GLN A 41 21.16 -9.32 -16.34
N LEU A 42 21.42 -9.31 -15.04
CA LEU A 42 22.66 -9.74 -14.40
C LEU A 42 22.58 -11.14 -13.77
N GLY A 43 21.47 -11.85 -13.96
CA GLY A 43 21.21 -13.21 -13.46
C GLY A 43 20.25 -13.23 -12.27
N GLY A 44 19.21 -14.07 -12.35
CA GLY A 44 18.17 -14.24 -11.34
C GLY A 44 16.88 -13.48 -11.66
N THR A 45 15.88 -13.61 -10.80
CA THR A 45 14.64 -12.83 -10.85
C THR A 45 14.38 -12.17 -9.51
N ILE A 46 13.65 -11.04 -9.53
CA ILE A 46 13.09 -10.43 -8.33
C ILE A 46 11.57 -10.56 -8.40
N GLY A 47 11.03 -11.33 -7.46
CA GLY A 47 9.59 -11.49 -7.28
C GLY A 47 9.00 -10.30 -6.52
N TYR A 48 7.86 -9.83 -7.00
CA TYR A 48 7.07 -8.79 -6.36
C TYR A 48 5.64 -9.29 -6.19
N GLU A 49 5.10 -9.07 -4.99
CA GLU A 49 3.68 -9.22 -4.70
C GLU A 49 2.98 -7.87 -4.89
N VAL A 50 1.86 -7.86 -5.62
CA VAL A 50 0.98 -6.71 -5.78
C VAL A 50 -0.37 -7.02 -5.18
N TYR A 51 -0.79 -6.16 -4.27
CA TYR A 51 -2.13 -6.18 -3.68
C TYR A 51 -2.89 -4.94 -4.10
N VAL A 52 -4.16 -5.13 -4.45
CA VAL A 52 -5.08 -4.06 -4.80
C VAL A 52 -6.37 -4.29 -4.02
N GLY A 53 -6.82 -3.32 -3.23
CA GLY A 53 -8.00 -3.52 -2.38
C GLY A 53 -8.49 -2.25 -1.68
N GLY A 54 -9.67 -2.34 -1.08
CA GLY A 54 -10.32 -1.22 -0.39
C GLY A 54 -9.78 -0.95 1.01
N SER A 55 -9.86 -1.93 1.92
CA SER A 55 -9.43 -1.82 3.32
C SER A 55 -8.75 -3.09 3.81
N GLY A 56 -8.00 -2.98 4.91
CA GLY A 56 -7.23 -4.10 5.45
C GLY A 56 -5.95 -3.67 6.13
N THR A 57 -5.05 -4.64 6.34
CA THR A 57 -3.72 -4.42 6.90
C THR A 57 -2.65 -5.07 6.05
N PHE A 58 -1.46 -4.49 6.07
CA PHE A 58 -0.27 -5.01 5.43
C PHE A 58 0.93 -4.82 6.37
N LYS A 59 1.53 -5.92 6.83
CA LYS A 59 2.70 -5.92 7.70
C LYS A 59 3.92 -6.35 6.89
N ARG A 60 4.90 -5.47 6.74
CA ARG A 60 6.19 -5.84 6.15
C ARG A 60 7.15 -6.24 7.25
N LYS A 61 7.80 -7.40 7.10
CA LYS A 61 8.70 -7.98 8.10
C LYS A 61 10.16 -7.61 7.83
N GLY A 62 10.96 -7.66 8.89
CA GLY A 62 12.42 -7.53 8.86
C GLY A 62 12.96 -6.12 8.65
N ASP A 63 12.18 -5.08 8.93
CA ASP A 63 12.58 -3.69 8.64
C ASP A 63 12.85 -2.80 9.84
N GLY A 64 12.76 -3.37 11.04
CA GLY A 64 12.95 -2.67 12.30
C GLY A 64 11.90 -1.58 12.57
N GLY A 65 10.86 -1.48 11.74
CA GLY A 65 9.81 -0.48 11.82
C GLY A 65 10.16 0.91 11.31
N TYR A 66 11.20 1.04 10.46
CA TYR A 66 11.72 2.36 10.03
C TYR A 66 11.82 2.56 8.51
N ILE A 67 11.41 1.61 7.67
CA ILE A 67 11.56 1.80 6.22
C ILE A 67 10.49 2.73 5.66
N ASN A 68 10.97 3.61 4.77
CA ASN A 68 10.19 4.59 4.02
C ASN A 68 9.22 3.91 3.04
N TRP A 69 7.94 3.92 3.39
CA TRP A 69 6.86 3.69 2.45
C TRP A 69 6.79 4.86 1.47
N GLY A 70 6.69 4.56 0.17
CA GLY A 70 6.49 5.60 -0.84
C GLY A 70 5.05 6.10 -0.81
N TRP A 71 4.84 7.34 -0.37
CA TRP A 71 3.53 7.98 -0.37
C TRP A 71 3.43 8.98 -1.52
N TYR A 72 2.45 8.80 -2.42
CA TYR A 72 2.13 9.77 -3.46
C TYR A 72 0.73 10.34 -3.22
N VAL A 73 0.66 11.59 -2.76
CA VAL A 73 -0.56 12.41 -2.83
C VAL A 73 -0.36 13.38 -3.98
N SER A 74 -1.27 13.37 -4.95
CA SER A 74 -1.38 14.48 -5.88
C SER A 74 -1.76 15.71 -5.08
N VAL A 75 -0.81 16.61 -4.81
CA VAL A 75 -1.13 17.88 -4.15
C VAL A 75 -1.88 18.73 -5.17
N PRO A 76 -3.16 19.08 -4.94
CA PRO A 76 -3.76 20.12 -5.76
C PRO A 76 -3.14 21.48 -5.44
N GLY A 77 -3.36 22.47 -6.31
CA GLY A 77 -2.76 23.79 -6.19
C GLY A 77 -3.10 24.51 -4.88
N PRO A 78 -2.42 25.63 -4.56
CA PRO A 78 -2.48 26.30 -3.25
C PRO A 78 -3.88 26.78 -2.81
N GLU A 79 -4.88 26.83 -3.69
CA GLU A 79 -6.27 27.14 -3.32
C GLU A 79 -7.06 25.92 -2.79
N GLU A 80 -6.57 24.69 -3.00
CA GLU A 80 -7.20 23.45 -2.52
C GLU A 80 -6.54 22.90 -1.24
N ALA A 81 -5.45 23.54 -0.77
CA ALA A 81 -4.71 23.16 0.43
C ALA A 81 -5.54 23.24 1.73
N GLN A 82 -6.66 23.96 1.73
CA GLN A 82 -7.57 24.05 2.88
C GLN A 82 -8.41 22.79 3.12
N PHE A 83 -8.38 21.81 2.21
CA PHE A 83 -9.02 20.49 2.36
C PHE A 83 -8.03 19.36 2.63
N ALA A 84 -6.73 19.67 2.76
CA ALA A 84 -5.68 18.66 2.98
C ALA A 84 -5.74 18.01 4.38
N ASP A 85 -6.47 18.56 5.34
CA ASP A 85 -6.73 17.90 6.63
C ASP A 85 -7.73 16.73 6.49
N ASP A 86 -8.59 16.75 5.47
CA ASP A 86 -9.49 15.63 5.14
C ASP A 86 -8.80 14.53 4.31
N ALA A 87 -7.49 14.65 4.05
CA ALA A 87 -6.70 13.72 3.24
C ALA A 87 -6.14 12.52 4.02
N HIS A 88 -6.77 12.13 5.14
CA HIS A 88 -6.65 10.79 5.76
C HIS A 88 -7.27 9.67 4.88
N ARG A 89 -7.15 9.79 3.55
CA ARG A 89 -7.89 8.96 2.58
C ARG A 89 -7.13 7.70 2.17
N ALA A 90 -5.86 7.58 2.51
CA ALA A 90 -5.09 6.35 2.33
C ALA A 90 -4.50 5.95 3.68
N GLY A 91 -4.12 4.69 3.84
CA GLY A 91 -3.93 4.03 5.14
C GLY A 91 -3.04 4.74 6.18
N VAL A 92 -3.28 4.41 7.45
CA VAL A 92 -2.48 4.85 8.61
C VAL A 92 -1.23 3.98 8.70
N LEU A 93 -0.06 4.61 8.71
CA LEU A 93 1.23 3.97 8.94
C LEU A 93 1.57 3.95 10.43
N ALA A 94 2.00 2.80 10.93
CA ALA A 94 2.48 2.65 12.30
C ALA A 94 3.72 1.74 12.34
N LYS A 95 4.64 2.05 13.27
CA LYS A 95 5.67 1.10 13.67
C LYS A 95 4.97 -0.12 14.28
N ASP A 96 5.36 -1.31 13.86
CA ASP A 96 4.84 -2.52 14.49
C ASP A 96 5.35 -2.63 15.94
N ALA A 97 4.48 -3.02 16.85
CA ALA A 97 4.76 -3.02 18.29
C ALA A 97 5.84 -4.04 18.68
N GLU A 98 6.03 -5.09 17.87
CA GLU A 98 7.03 -6.13 18.09
C GLU A 98 8.42 -5.77 17.54
N GLU A 99 8.58 -4.57 16.95
CA GLU A 99 9.80 -4.08 16.30
C GLU A 99 10.33 -4.98 15.16
N ASP A 100 9.55 -5.96 14.70
CA ASP A 100 9.95 -6.81 13.57
C ASP A 100 9.70 -6.15 12.22
N GLY A 101 8.92 -5.07 12.15
CA GLY A 101 8.29 -4.66 10.90
C GLY A 101 7.60 -3.30 10.94
N SER A 102 7.01 -2.95 9.80
CA SER A 102 6.13 -1.79 9.63
C SER A 102 4.72 -2.25 9.28
N LEU A 103 3.71 -1.66 9.92
CA LEU A 103 2.30 -1.97 9.70
C LEU A 103 1.60 -0.82 8.99
N LEU A 104 0.92 -1.14 7.90
CA LEU A 104 0.07 -0.22 7.15
C LEU A 104 -1.38 -0.69 7.28
N THR A 105 -2.26 0.21 7.73
CA THR A 105 -3.70 -0.05 7.89
C THR A 105 -4.50 0.78 6.92
N PHE A 106 -5.14 0.14 5.95
CA PHE A 106 -6.05 0.80 5.02
C PHE A 106 -7.43 0.96 5.64
N ALA A 107 -7.81 2.21 5.90
CA ALA A 107 -9.16 2.51 6.33
C ALA A 107 -10.15 2.30 5.18
N LYS A 108 -11.35 1.79 5.51
CA LYS A 108 -12.46 1.70 4.57
C LYS A 108 -12.88 3.11 4.15
N GLN A 109 -12.82 3.40 2.87
CA GLN A 109 -13.24 4.69 2.33
C GLN A 109 -14.76 4.72 2.14
N GLU A 110 -15.46 5.54 2.93
CA GLU A 110 -16.91 5.78 2.82
C GLU A 110 -17.30 6.49 1.52
#